data_AF-A0A1Q3QSJ6-F1
#
_entry.id   AF-A0A1Q3QSJ6-F1
#
_cell.length_a   1.000
_cell.length_b   1.000
_cell.length_c   1.000
_cell.angle_alpha   90.00
_cell.angle_beta   90.00
_cell.angle_gamma   90.00
#
_symmetry.space_group_name_H-M   'P 1'
#
loop_
_entity.id
_entity.type
_entity.pdbx_description
1 polymer ?
#
loop_
_entity_poly.entity_id
_entity_poly.type
_entity_poly.pdbx_seq_one_letter_code
_entity_poly.pdbx_strand_id
1 'polypeptide(L)' 'MKPKAKAILINSSIVAALIYQYWKGTPFSIIVITGILLLVVANLSMMFAAKKRSAPPAK' A
#
# COMPACT_ATOMS: atom_id res chain seq x y z
N MET A 1 5.84 12.55 10.17
CA MET A 1 5.19 11.25 10.50
C MET A 1 6.24 10.14 10.58
N LYS A 2 6.17 9.30 11.62
CA LYS A 2 7.03 8.11 11.73
C LYS A 2 6.74 7.15 10.57
N PRO A 3 7.74 6.50 9.95
CA PRO A 3 7.55 5.61 8.80
C PRO A 3 6.55 4.47 9.06
N LYS A 4 6.48 3.97 10.31
CA LYS A 4 5.49 2.98 10.75
C LYS A 4 4.05 3.48 10.63
N ALA A 5 3.77 4.73 11.03
CA ALA A 5 2.43 5.30 10.94
C ALA A 5 1.98 5.49 9.48
N LYS A 6 2.91 5.82 8.58
CA LYS A 6 2.63 5.96 7.15
C LYS A 6 2.26 4.62 6.50
N ALA A 7 2.96 3.54 6.88
CA ALA A 7 2.65 2.19 6.41
C ALA A 7 1.27 1.70 6.89
N ILE A 8 0.95 1.93 8.17
CA ILE A 8 -0.36 1.58 8.75
C ILE A 8 -1.50 2.31 8.03
N LEU A 9 -1.32 3.60 7.74
CA LEU A 9 -2.34 4.40 7.04
C LEU A 9 -2.60 3.87 5.62
N ILE A 10 -1.54 3.52 4.88
CA ILE A 10 -1.64 2.96 3.52
C ILE A 10 -2.32 1.59 3.54
N ASN A 11 -1.95 0.71 4.46
CA ASN A 11 -2.59 -0.60 4.58
C ASN A 11 -4.06 -0.47 4.97
N SER A 12 -4.40 0.44 5.89
CA SER A 12 -5.79 0.66 6.32
C SER A 12 -6.66 1.20 5.19
N SER A 13 -6.12 2.08 4.34
CA SER A 13 -6.85 2.62 3.17
C SER A 13 -7.04 1.57 2.06
N ILE A 14 -6.05 0.69 1.84
CA ILE A 14 -6.21 -0.46 0.94
C ILE A 14 -7.34 -1.38 1.43
N VAL A 15 -7.34 -1.73 2.73
CA VAL A 15 -8.38 -2.59 3.32
C VAL A 15 -9.76 -1.96 3.21
N ALA A 16 -9.90 -0.66 3.50
CA ALA A 16 -11.18 0.05 3.36
C ALA A 16 -11.72 0.03 1.92
N ALA A 17 -10.84 0.22 0.92
CA ALA A 17 -11.22 0.16 -0.48
C ALA A 17 -11.66 -1.24 -0.91
N LEU A 18 -11.00 -2.29 -0.40
CA LEU A 18 -11.35 -3.69 -0.65
C LEU A 18 -12.71 -4.06 -0.04
N ILE A 19 -13.00 -3.59 1.18
CA ILE A 19 -14.30 -3.79 1.84
C ILE A 19 -15.40 -3.09 1.05
N TYR A 20 -15.16 -1.86 0.57
CA TYR A 20 -16.13 -1.15 -0.26
C TYR A 20 -16.44 -1.91 -1.57
N GLN A 21 -15.42 -2.47 -2.22
CA GLN A 21 -15.62 -3.30 -3.41
C GLN A 21 -16.36 -4.60 -3.10
N TYR A 22 -16.07 -5.24 -1.97
CA TYR A 22 -16.84 -6.40 -1.51
C TYR A 22 -18.32 -6.06 -1.36
N TRP A 23 -18.62 -4.89 -0.78
CA TRP A 23 -19.99 -4.46 -0.57
C TRP A 23 -20.74 -4.11 -1.86
N LYS A 24 -20.01 -3.69 -2.91
CA LYS A 24 -20.56 -3.52 -4.27
C LYS A 24 -20.82 -4.84 -5.02
N GLY A 25 -20.47 -5.99 -4.44
CA GLY A 25 -20.64 -7.29 -5.08
C GLY A 25 -19.48 -7.70 -5.99
N THR A 26 -18.30 -7.08 -5.86
CA THR A 26 -17.10 -7.55 -6.58
C THR A 26 -16.77 -8.99 -6.13
N PRO A 27 -16.45 -9.91 -7.06
CA PRO A 27 -16.07 -11.27 -6.72
C PRO A 27 -14.90 -11.33 -5.74
N PHE A 28 -15.00 -12.21 -4.74
CA PHE A 28 -13.98 -12.35 -3.70
C PHE A 28 -12.58 -12.63 -4.27
N SER A 29 -12.49 -13.41 -5.35
CA SER A 29 -11.24 -13.68 -6.06
C SER A 29 -10.55 -12.40 -6.57
N ILE A 30 -11.30 -11.47 -7.13
CA ILE A 30 -10.77 -10.19 -7.64
C ILE A 30 -10.27 -9.32 -6.48
N ILE A 31 -10.98 -9.33 -5.35
CA ILE A 31 -10.61 -8.56 -4.15
C ILE A 31 -9.30 -9.09 -3.56
N VAL A 32 -9.15 -10.40 -3.48
CA VAL A 32 -7.91 -11.03 -2.97
C VAL A 32 -6.74 -10.72 -3.90
N ILE A 33 -6.90 -10.88 -5.22
CA ILE A 33 -5.84 -10.60 -6.19
C ILE A 33 -5.44 -9.11 -6.13
N THR A 34 -6.42 -8.22 -6.16
CA THR A 34 -6.20 -6.76 -6.10
C THR A 34 -5.53 -6.38 -4.78
N GLY A 35 -5.96 -6.97 -3.66
CA GLY A 35 -5.39 -6.70 -2.35
C GLY A 35 -3.92 -7.11 -2.26
N ILE A 36 -3.57 -8.30 -2.74
CA ILE A 36 -2.18 -8.77 -2.81
C ILE A 36 -1.34 -7.84 -3.68
N LEU A 37 -1.85 -7.47 -4.87
CA LEU A 37 -1.14 -6.59 -5.80
C LEU A 37 -0.84 -5.22 -5.17
N LEU A 38 -1.85 -4.61 -4.53
CA LEU A 38 -1.72 -3.31 -3.88
C LEU A 38 -0.75 -3.36 -2.68
N LEU A 39 -0.77 -4.44 -1.89
CA LEU A 39 0.17 -4.63 -0.77
C LEU A 39 1.62 -4.74 -1.26
N VAL A 40 1.86 -5.51 -2.33
CA VAL A 40 3.19 -5.65 -2.92
C VAL A 40 3.70 -4.31 -3.44
N VAL A 41 2.87 -3.58 -4.20
CA VAL A 41 3.21 -2.25 -4.73
C VAL A 41 3.45 -1.23 -3.61
N ALA A 42 2.63 -1.24 -2.55
CA ALA A 42 2.79 -0.37 -1.40
C ALA A 42 4.13 -0.63 -0.67
N ASN A 43 4.50 -1.89 -0.45
CA ASN A 43 5.78 -2.25 0.16
C ASN A 43 6.98 -1.88 -0.72
N LEU A 44 6.91 -2.14 -2.03
CA LEU A 44 7.96 -1.77 -2.97
C LEU A 44 8.13 -0.25 -3.03
N SER A 45 7.05 0.51 -3.15
CA SER A 45 7.10 1.97 -3.19
C SER A 45 7.66 2.56 -1.89
N MET A 46 7.35 1.99 -0.72
CA MET A 46 7.98 2.37 0.54
C MET A 46 9.47 2.04 0.58
N MET A 47 9.89 0.88 0.04
CA MET A 47 11.30 0.50 -0.06
C MET A 47 12.09 1.45 -0.97
N PHE A 48 11.54 1.80 -2.14
CA PHE A 48 12.15 2.77 -3.06
C PHE A 48 12.16 4.19 -2.46
N ALA A 49 11.10 4.60 -1.79
CA ALA A 49 11.04 5.90 -1.11
C ALA A 49 12.04 5.99 0.05
N ALA A 50 12.25 4.90 0.78
CA ALA A 50 13.30 4.80 1.79
C ALA A 50 14.69 4.91 1.15
N LYS A 51 14.95 4.18 0.05
CA LYS A 51 16.20 4.27 -0.70
C LYS A 51 16.52 5.68 -1.19
N LYS A 52 15.52 6.41 -1.71
CA LYS A 52 15.69 7.81 -2.15
C LYS A 52 15.99 8.77 -1.00
N ARG A 53 15.53 8.48 0.21
CA ARG A 53 15.83 9.27 1.42
C ARG A 53 17.23 9.05 1.97
N SER A 54 17.84 7.90 1.68
CA SER A 54 19.19 7.52 2.12
C SER A 54 20.29 7.97 1.15
N ALA A 55 19.94 8.42 -0.06
CA ALA A 55 20.89 9.04 -0.96
C ALA A 55 21.24 10.45 -0.43
N PRO A 56 22.52 10.80 -0.23
CA PRO A 56 22.89 12.16 0.16
C PRO A 56 22.41 13.13 -0.92
N PRO A 57 22.06 14.38 -0.57
CA PRO A 57 21.86 15.41 -1.59
C PRO A 57 23.15 15.48 -2.42
N ALA A 58 23.01 15.29 -3.74
CA ALA A 58 24.11 15.52 -4.66
C ALA A 58 24.57 16.97 -4.43
N LYS A 59 25.82 17.11 -3.96
CA LYS A 59 26.52 18.40 -3.88
C LYS A 59 26.76 18.93 -5.29
#